data_AF-A0A848Y3Y8-F1
#
_entry.id   AF-A0A848Y3Y8-F1
#
_cell.length_a   1.000
_cell.length_b   1.000
_cell.length_c   1.000
_cell.angle_alpha   90.00
_cell.angle_beta   90.00
_cell.angle_gamma   90.00
#
_symmetry.space_group_name_H-M   'P 1'
#
loop_
_entity.id
_entity.type
_entity.pdbx_description
1 polymer ?
#
loop_
_entity_poly.entity_id
_entity_poly.type
_entity_poly.pdbx_seq_one_letter_code
_entity_poly.pdbx_strand_id
1 'polypeptide(L)'
;FPVPLGERISVQDQAVVHENRSIQAQLELHLYPGGNEGWCLTWKRPLVGSDGGIIGLSGISRDLGSATSMQLELGQVSAALDHINDNLSAVLRVEDLAGLTGLSAYQLDQRVRTLYGLSVGQYITRARIELACYLLKQSGEAISQIALDCGYADQTAFTRQFRRSVGLTPRAYREVSQRP
;
A
#
# COMPACT_ATOMS: atom_id res chain seq x y z
N PHE A 1 -16.08 -0.57 -18.24
CA PHE A 1 -14.86 -0.52 -17.40
C PHE A 1 -14.41 0.92 -17.26
N PRO A 2 -14.14 1.44 -16.05
CA PRO A 2 -13.31 2.62 -15.93
C PRO A 2 -11.92 2.24 -16.44
N VAL A 3 -11.52 2.85 -17.56
CA VAL A 3 -10.24 2.65 -18.26
C VAL A 3 -8.99 2.70 -17.33
N PRO A 4 -8.92 3.49 -16.23
CA PRO A 4 -7.67 3.65 -15.49
C PRO A 4 -7.15 2.42 -14.72
N LEU A 5 -7.98 1.39 -14.48
CA LEU A 5 -7.60 0.28 -13.59
C LEU A 5 -6.69 -0.76 -14.26
N GLY A 6 -6.85 -0.99 -15.57
CA GLY A 6 -5.97 -1.89 -16.34
C GLY A 6 -4.66 -1.23 -16.77
N GLU A 7 -4.67 0.09 -17.00
CA GLU A 7 -3.51 0.84 -17.49
C GLU A 7 -2.31 0.76 -16.55
N ARG A 8 -2.52 0.73 -15.23
CA ARG A 8 -1.42 0.60 -14.27
C ARG A 8 -0.66 -0.71 -14.45
N ILE A 9 -1.39 -1.82 -14.61
CA ILE A 9 -0.77 -3.15 -14.76
C ILE A 9 0.08 -3.15 -16.03
N SER A 10 -0.45 -2.61 -17.13
CA SER A 10 0.28 -2.49 -18.40
C SER A 10 1.52 -1.59 -18.31
N VAL A 11 1.43 -0.42 -17.65
CA VAL A 11 2.59 0.48 -17.45
C VAL A 11 3.69 -0.19 -16.64
N GLN A 12 3.31 -0.94 -15.60
CA GLN A 12 4.28 -1.70 -14.81
C GLN A 12 4.93 -2.83 -15.61
N ASP A 13 4.14 -3.56 -16.40
CA ASP A 13 4.65 -4.65 -17.24
C ASP A 13 5.64 -4.10 -18.27
N GLN A 14 5.33 -2.95 -18.88
CA GLN A 14 6.25 -2.24 -19.77
C GLN A 14 7.54 -1.84 -19.06
N ALA A 15 7.47 -1.30 -17.84
CA ALA A 15 8.68 -0.95 -17.08
C ALA A 15 9.53 -2.20 -16.75
N VAL A 16 8.90 -3.33 -16.43
CA VAL A 16 9.61 -4.58 -16.16
C VAL A 16 10.29 -5.11 -17.43
N VAL A 17 9.59 -5.07 -18.56
CA VAL A 17 10.06 -5.64 -19.83
C VAL A 17 11.07 -4.75 -20.55
N HIS A 18 10.85 -3.43 -20.56
CA HIS A 18 11.68 -2.49 -21.31
C HIS A 18 12.79 -1.84 -20.48
N GLU A 19 12.57 -1.67 -19.18
CA GLU A 19 13.52 -0.98 -18.29
C GLU A 19 14.29 -1.95 -17.38
N ASN A 20 14.02 -3.26 -17.46
CA ASN A 20 14.60 -4.29 -16.58
C ASN A 20 14.39 -3.97 -15.08
N ARG A 21 13.30 -3.28 -14.75
CA ARG A 21 12.98 -2.88 -13.37
C ARG A 21 12.03 -3.88 -12.73
N SER A 22 12.58 -4.77 -11.89
CA SER A 22 11.76 -5.68 -11.10
C SER A 22 10.89 -4.94 -10.09
N ILE A 23 9.65 -5.38 -9.92
CA ILE A 23 8.77 -4.96 -8.82
C ILE A 23 8.82 -6.03 -7.74
N GLN A 24 9.10 -5.63 -6.51
CA GLN A 24 9.17 -6.56 -5.38
C GLN A 24 8.25 -6.10 -4.26
N ALA A 25 7.33 -6.98 -3.84
CA ALA A 25 6.39 -6.77 -2.74
C ALA A 25 5.74 -5.36 -2.74
N GLN A 26 5.32 -4.89 -3.91
CA GLN A 26 4.68 -3.59 -4.00
C GLN A 26 3.25 -3.69 -3.46
N LEU A 27 2.93 -2.82 -2.51
CA LEU A 27 1.61 -2.73 -1.90
C LEU A 27 0.67 -1.92 -2.79
N GLU A 28 -0.40 -2.58 -3.25
CA GLU A 28 -1.33 -2.06 -4.23
C GLU A 28 -2.78 -2.24 -3.80
N LEU A 29 -3.57 -1.16 -3.86
CA LEU A 29 -5.02 -1.23 -3.74
C LEU A 29 -5.60 -1.58 -5.11
N HIS A 30 -6.32 -2.70 -5.17
CA HIS A 30 -7.05 -3.17 -6.35
C HIS A 30 -8.52 -2.78 -6.18
N LEU A 31 -9.13 -2.23 -7.22
CA LEU A 31 -10.57 -1.98 -7.27
C LEU A 31 -11.21 -3.08 -8.11
N TYR A 32 -12.00 -3.94 -7.47
CA TYR A 32 -12.68 -5.07 -8.09
C TYR A 32 -14.00 -4.64 -8.76
N PRO A 33 -14.47 -5.40 -9.76
CA PRO A 33 -15.84 -5.24 -10.28
C PRO A 33 -16.86 -5.26 -9.13
N GLY A 34 -17.75 -4.27 -9.10
CA GLY A 34 -18.67 -4.05 -7.99
C GLY A 34 -18.23 -2.98 -6.97
N GLY A 35 -17.04 -2.38 -7.16
CA GLY A 35 -16.58 -1.25 -6.34
C GLY A 35 -15.87 -1.66 -5.04
N ASN A 36 -15.72 -2.97 -4.80
CA ASN A 36 -14.99 -3.48 -3.64
C ASN A 36 -13.49 -3.21 -3.81
N GLU A 37 -12.84 -2.83 -2.71
CA GLU A 37 -11.41 -2.55 -2.68
C GLU A 37 -10.68 -3.72 -1.97
N GLY A 38 -9.51 -4.11 -2.47
CA GLY A 38 -8.70 -5.13 -1.81
C GLY A 38 -7.21 -4.88 -1.99
N TRP A 39 -6.43 -5.19 -0.95
CA TRP A 39 -4.99 -4.98 -0.97
C TRP A 39 -4.25 -6.21 -1.48
N CYS A 40 -3.33 -5.96 -2.40
CA CYS A 40 -2.45 -6.96 -2.97
C CYS A 40 -0.98 -6.59 -2.76
N LEU A 41 -0.15 -7.60 -2.49
CA LEU A 41 1.29 -7.49 -2.72
C LEU A 41 1.63 -8.05 -4.09
N THR A 42 2.33 -7.25 -4.90
CA THR A 42 2.68 -7.61 -6.27
C THR A 42 4.19 -7.77 -6.43
N TRP A 43 4.60 -8.86 -7.09
CA TRP A 43 5.95 -9.11 -7.58
C TRP A 43 5.92 -9.24 -9.09
N LYS A 44 6.84 -8.58 -9.78
CA LYS A 44 7.02 -8.73 -11.23
C LYS A 44 8.51 -8.80 -11.56
N ARG A 45 8.90 -9.79 -12.36
CA ARG A 45 10.28 -10.01 -12.77
C ARG A 45 10.37 -10.24 -14.28
N PRO A 46 11.39 -9.69 -14.95
CA PRO A 46 11.63 -10.01 -16.35
C PRO A 46 12.06 -11.47 -16.48
N LEU A 47 11.59 -12.13 -17.54
CA LEU A 47 12.07 -13.44 -17.95
C LEU A 47 13.17 -13.23 -18.98
N VAL A 48 14.36 -13.76 -18.70
CA VAL A 48 15.54 -13.58 -19.54
C VAL A 48 15.80 -14.88 -20.31
N GLY A 49 15.93 -14.78 -21.63
CA GLY A 49 16.26 -15.88 -22.53
C GLY A 49 17.73 -16.29 -22.41
N SER A 50 18.09 -17.39 -23.06
CA SER A 50 19.46 -17.92 -23.07
C SER A 50 20.48 -16.98 -23.74
N ASP A 51 20.00 -16.05 -24.56
CA ASP A 51 20.79 -15.01 -25.24
C ASP A 51 20.97 -13.73 -24.40
N GLY A 52 20.40 -13.69 -23.19
CA GLY A 52 20.40 -12.51 -22.31
C GLY A 52 19.32 -11.48 -22.63
N GLY A 53 18.48 -11.72 -23.64
CA GLY A 53 17.34 -10.85 -23.99
C GLY A 53 16.15 -11.05 -23.05
N ILE A 54 15.35 -10.00 -22.82
CA ILE A 54 14.08 -10.14 -22.07
C ILE A 54 13.03 -10.73 -23.02
N ILE A 55 12.56 -11.94 -22.71
CA ILE A 55 11.59 -12.71 -23.52
C ILE A 55 10.17 -12.69 -22.94
N GLY A 56 9.98 -12.08 -21.77
CA GLY A 56 8.67 -11.97 -21.13
C GLY A 56 8.74 -11.46 -19.70
N LEU A 57 7.69 -11.71 -18.93
CA LEU A 57 7.60 -11.37 -17.50
C LEU A 57 6.91 -12.48 -16.70
N SER A 58 7.30 -12.64 -15.45
CA SER A 58 6.56 -13.42 -14.44
C SER A 58 6.00 -12.46 -13.41
N GLY A 59 4.69 -12.55 -13.16
CA GLY A 59 3.96 -11.74 -12.20
C GLY A 59 3.24 -12.61 -11.18
N ILE A 60 3.36 -12.28 -9.90
CA ILE A 60 2.63 -12.92 -8.80
C ILE A 60 2.00 -11.81 -7.97
N SER A 61 0.71 -11.94 -7.67
CA SER A 61 0.01 -11.08 -6.73
C SER A 61 -0.63 -11.93 -5.64
N ARG A 62 -0.47 -11.50 -4.39
CA ARG A 62 -1.09 -12.11 -3.21
C ARG A 62 -2.12 -11.15 -2.65
N ASP A 63 -3.40 -11.54 -2.63
CA ASP A 63 -4.44 -10.85 -1.88
C ASP A 63 -4.16 -10.99 -0.38
N LEU A 64 -4.23 -9.88 0.35
CA LEU A 64 -3.98 -9.84 1.78
C LEU A 64 -5.22 -10.19 2.62
N GLY A 65 -6.41 -10.29 2.01
CA GLY A 65 -7.68 -10.63 2.65
C GLY A 65 -8.13 -9.62 3.71
N SER A 66 -9.42 -9.65 4.08
CA SER A 66 -9.88 -9.03 5.32
C SER A 66 -9.53 -9.96 6.48
N ALA A 67 -8.45 -9.66 7.19
CA ALA A 67 -7.87 -10.47 8.26
C ALA A 67 -8.93 -11.05 9.23
N THR A 68 -9.28 -12.32 9.03
CA THR A 68 -10.24 -13.04 9.88
C THR A 68 -9.67 -14.39 10.28
N SER A 69 -8.55 -14.39 11.01
CA SER A 69 -8.03 -15.56 11.73
C SER A 69 -6.73 -15.26 12.51
N MET A 70 -6.71 -14.28 13.42
CA MET A 70 -5.43 -13.91 14.08
C MET A 70 -5.50 -13.37 15.52
N GLN A 71 -6.58 -13.65 16.26
CA GLN A 71 -6.78 -13.04 17.59
C GLN A 71 -5.74 -13.46 18.66
N LEU A 72 -5.03 -14.57 18.51
CA LEU A 72 -4.05 -15.06 19.50
C LEU A 72 -2.62 -14.51 19.29
N GLU A 73 -2.24 -14.14 18.06
CA GLU A 73 -0.91 -13.60 17.76
C GLU A 73 -0.87 -12.05 17.79
N LEU A 74 -2.04 -11.39 17.82
CA LEU A 74 -2.12 -9.92 17.94
C LEU A 74 -1.50 -9.40 19.25
N GLY A 75 -1.58 -10.15 20.36
CA GLY A 75 -1.28 -9.63 21.69
C GLY A 75 0.14 -9.08 21.88
N GLN A 76 1.14 -9.60 21.15
CA GLN A 76 2.53 -9.12 21.26
C GLN A 76 2.81 -7.89 20.39
N VAL A 77 1.95 -7.57 19.43
CA VAL A 77 2.13 -6.43 18.51
C VAL A 77 1.00 -5.40 18.63
N SER A 78 -0.07 -5.69 19.36
CA SER A 78 -1.29 -4.88 19.42
C SER A 78 -0.98 -3.45 19.84
N ALA A 79 -0.18 -3.25 20.90
CA ALA A 79 0.18 -1.91 21.35
C ALA A 79 0.85 -1.06 20.26
N ALA A 80 1.67 -1.66 19.40
CA ALA A 80 2.25 -0.97 18.25
C ALA A 80 1.21 -0.70 17.15
N LEU A 81 0.34 -1.65 16.85
CA LEU A 81 -0.70 -1.50 15.82
C LEU A 81 -1.75 -0.46 16.21
N ASP A 82 -2.21 -0.50 17.46
CA ASP A 82 -3.13 0.48 18.04
C ASP A 82 -2.50 1.87 17.97
N HIS A 83 -1.24 2.00 18.41
CA HIS A 83 -0.53 3.26 18.31
C HIS A 83 -0.39 3.77 16.87
N ILE A 84 -0.12 2.90 15.89
CA ILE A 84 -0.09 3.29 14.47
C ILE A 84 -1.45 3.85 14.05
N ASN A 85 -2.54 3.13 14.32
CA ASN A 85 -3.88 3.49 13.86
C ASN A 85 -4.39 4.77 14.52
N ASP A 86 -4.04 5.00 15.79
CA ASP A 86 -4.43 6.20 16.53
C ASP A 86 -3.59 7.44 16.17
N ASN A 87 -2.40 7.25 15.56
CA ASN A 87 -1.41 8.32 15.35
C ASN A 87 -0.94 8.40 13.89
N LEU A 88 -1.81 8.13 12.91
CA LEU A 88 -1.43 8.09 11.49
C LEU A 88 -0.86 9.41 10.96
N SER A 89 -1.26 10.56 11.54
CA SER A 89 -0.75 11.90 11.20
C SER A 89 0.65 12.19 11.73
N ALA A 90 1.12 11.44 12.74
CA ALA A 90 2.40 11.65 13.39
C ALA A 90 3.57 11.00 12.62
N VAL A 91 4.81 11.36 12.98
CA VAL A 91 6.00 10.65 12.52
C VAL A 91 6.13 9.33 13.30
N LEU A 92 5.90 8.21 12.62
CA LEU A 92 5.97 6.88 13.22
C LEU A 92 7.30 6.22 12.87
N ARG A 93 8.19 6.04 13.86
CA ARG A 93 9.46 5.30 13.69
C ARG A 93 9.28 3.87 14.17
N VAL A 94 9.87 2.91 13.46
CA VAL A 94 9.72 1.48 13.78
C VAL A 94 10.35 1.17 15.14
N GLU A 95 11.42 1.86 15.51
CA GLU A 95 12.11 1.71 16.79
C GLU A 95 11.21 2.12 17.97
N ASP A 96 10.49 3.23 17.83
CA ASP A 96 9.58 3.73 18.87
C ASP A 96 8.41 2.76 19.07
N LEU A 97 7.84 2.25 17.97
CA LEU A 97 6.78 1.25 17.97
C LEU A 97 7.23 -0.06 18.61
N ALA A 98 8.46 -0.49 18.34
CA ALA A 98 9.02 -1.70 18.95
C ALA A 98 9.18 -1.55 20.47
N GLY A 99 9.58 -0.35 20.92
CA GLY A 99 9.65 0.01 22.34
C GLY A 99 8.33 -0.19 23.09
N LEU A 100 7.18 0.09 22.46
CA LEU A 100 5.84 -0.10 23.06
C LEU A 100 5.51 -1.57 23.34
N THR A 101 6.21 -2.50 22.67
CA THR A 101 5.95 -3.94 22.74
C THR A 101 7.04 -4.72 23.48
N GLY A 102 8.13 -4.04 23.89
CA GLY A 102 9.31 -4.70 24.46
C GLY A 102 10.08 -5.56 23.43
N LEU A 103 9.87 -5.33 22.13
CA LEU A 103 10.52 -6.05 21.04
C LEU A 103 11.64 -5.22 20.44
N SER A 104 12.57 -5.87 19.74
CA SER A 104 13.42 -5.16 18.78
C SER A 104 12.65 -4.80 17.52
N ALA A 105 13.11 -3.77 16.78
CA ALA A 105 12.49 -3.38 15.51
C ALA A 105 12.39 -4.56 14.51
N TYR A 106 13.42 -5.40 14.45
CA TYR A 106 13.43 -6.62 13.62
C TYR A 106 12.35 -7.63 14.07
N GLN A 107 12.23 -7.85 15.37
CA GLN A 107 11.24 -8.77 15.94
C GLN A 107 9.80 -8.29 15.73
N LEU A 108 9.56 -6.99 15.85
CA LEU A 108 8.26 -6.39 15.52
C LEU A 108 7.95 -6.58 14.03
N ASP A 109 8.90 -6.23 13.15
CA ASP A 109 8.71 -6.36 11.70
C ASP A 109 8.43 -7.80 11.27
N GLN A 110 9.17 -8.78 11.79
CA GLN A 110 8.93 -10.19 11.51
C GLN A 110 7.55 -10.65 11.97
N ARG A 111 7.11 -10.27 13.17
CA ARG A 111 5.77 -10.64 13.66
C ARG A 111 4.67 -10.00 12.82
N VAL A 112 4.78 -8.72 12.48
CA VAL A 112 3.80 -8.04 11.60
C VAL A 112 3.79 -8.68 10.21
N ARG A 113 4.92 -9.15 9.69
CA ARG A 113 4.96 -9.91 8.43
C ARG A 113 4.29 -11.27 8.51
N THR A 114 4.51 -12.01 9.59
CA THR A 114 3.84 -13.31 9.80
C THR A 114 2.33 -13.12 9.88
N LEU A 115 1.90 -12.08 10.60
CA LEU A 115 0.49 -11.76 10.81
C LEU A 115 -0.18 -11.23 9.52
N TYR A 116 0.32 -10.13 8.99
CA TYR A 116 -0.36 -9.37 7.94
C TYR A 116 0.23 -9.58 6.55
N GLY A 117 1.34 -10.32 6.43
CA GLY A 117 2.12 -10.38 5.19
C GLY A 117 2.89 -9.10 4.87
N LEU A 118 2.87 -8.10 5.76
CA LEU A 118 3.39 -6.75 5.54
C LEU A 118 4.56 -6.44 6.46
N SER A 119 5.52 -5.63 6.00
CA SER A 119 6.41 -4.92 6.92
C SER A 119 5.64 -3.91 7.76
N VAL A 120 6.22 -3.46 8.88
CA VAL A 120 5.62 -2.37 9.69
C VAL A 120 5.42 -1.11 8.84
N GLY A 121 6.41 -0.73 8.04
CA GLY A 121 6.31 0.42 7.14
C GLY A 121 5.23 0.26 6.06
N GLN A 122 5.05 -0.95 5.53
CA GLN A 122 3.96 -1.26 4.60
C GLN A 122 2.60 -1.22 5.29
N TYR A 123 2.50 -1.68 6.54
CA TYR A 123 1.28 -1.57 7.34
C TYR A 123 0.89 -0.10 7.57
N ILE A 124 1.85 0.75 7.98
CA ILE A 124 1.63 2.20 8.14
C ILE A 124 1.17 2.82 6.82
N THR A 125 1.85 2.48 5.71
CA THR A 125 1.47 2.98 4.38
C THR A 125 0.05 2.56 4.02
N ARG A 126 -0.32 1.29 4.26
CA ARG A 126 -1.66 0.77 4.02
C ARG A 126 -2.71 1.60 4.77
N ALA A 127 -2.52 1.75 6.09
CA ALA A 127 -3.46 2.47 6.96
C ALA A 127 -3.60 3.95 6.56
N ARG A 128 -2.50 4.63 6.22
CA ARG A 128 -2.53 6.02 5.73
C ARG A 128 -3.27 6.17 4.41
N ILE A 129 -3.09 5.24 3.47
CA ILE A 129 -3.80 5.27 2.19
C ILE A 129 -5.28 4.94 2.38
N GLU A 130 -5.63 4.00 3.27
CA GLU A 130 -7.02 3.72 3.64
C GLU A 130 -7.71 4.97 4.20
N LEU A 131 -7.07 5.67 5.14
CA LEU A 131 -7.56 6.95 5.67
C LEU A 131 -7.71 8.00 4.57
N ALA A 132 -6.72 8.13 3.68
CA ALA A 132 -6.79 9.07 2.56
C ALA A 132 -7.96 8.75 1.61
N CYS A 133 -8.17 7.48 1.27
CA CYS A 133 -9.31 7.06 0.44
C CYS A 133 -10.63 7.41 1.11
N TYR A 134 -10.76 7.20 2.43
CA TYR A 134 -11.92 7.59 3.21
C TYR A 134 -12.16 9.11 3.17
N LEU A 135 -11.15 9.92 3.49
CA LEU A 135 -11.26 11.38 3.48
C LEU A 135 -11.59 11.94 2.09
N LEU A 136 -10.95 11.41 1.03
CA LEU A 136 -11.21 11.82 -0.35
C LEU A 136 -12.66 11.55 -0.77
N LYS A 137 -13.29 10.48 -0.26
CA LYS A 137 -14.69 10.13 -0.52
C LYS A 137 -15.65 11.03 0.27
N GLN A 138 -15.37 11.23 1.55
CA GLN A 138 -16.30 11.85 2.50
C GLN A 138 -16.21 13.38 2.56
N SER A 139 -15.06 13.97 2.21
CA SER A 139 -14.83 15.41 2.37
C SER A 139 -14.46 16.13 1.07
N GLY A 140 -14.76 17.42 1.04
CA GLY A 140 -14.31 18.36 0.00
C GLY A 140 -12.95 19.01 0.32
N GLU A 141 -12.24 18.52 1.33
CA GLU A 141 -11.01 19.15 1.83
C GLU A 141 -9.92 19.23 0.76
N ALA A 142 -9.02 20.19 0.93
CA ALA A 142 -7.87 20.34 0.06
C ALA A 142 -6.97 19.09 0.14
N ILE A 143 -6.46 18.63 -1.00
CA ILE A 143 -5.57 17.45 -1.06
C ILE A 143 -4.31 17.66 -0.20
N SER A 144 -3.84 18.90 -0.08
CA SER A 144 -2.74 19.26 0.81
C SER A 144 -3.07 19.03 2.29
N GLN A 145 -4.30 19.30 2.71
CA GLN A 145 -4.73 19.06 4.09
C GLN A 145 -4.84 17.56 4.38
N ILE A 146 -5.50 16.81 3.48
CA ILE A 146 -5.58 15.35 3.57
C ILE A 146 -4.19 14.70 3.64
N ALA A 147 -3.20 15.25 2.91
CA ALA A 147 -1.82 14.78 2.99
C ALA A 147 -1.24 14.90 4.41
N LEU A 148 -1.45 16.05 5.07
CA LEU A 148 -1.00 16.30 6.43
C LEU A 148 -1.73 15.40 7.43
N ASP A 149 -3.04 15.25 7.28
CA ASP A 149 -3.87 14.41 8.17
C ASP A 149 -3.50 12.93 8.06
N CYS A 150 -3.01 12.50 6.89
CA CYS A 150 -2.47 11.16 6.66
C CYS A 150 -0.97 11.04 6.99
N GLY A 151 -0.34 12.05 7.59
CA GLY A 151 1.03 12.02 8.10
C GLY A 151 2.12 12.12 7.03
N TYR A 152 1.81 12.75 5.90
CA TYR A 152 2.80 13.13 4.90
C TYR A 152 3.24 14.58 5.09
N ALA A 153 4.55 14.84 4.97
CA ALA A 153 5.10 16.18 5.13
C ALA A 153 4.62 17.18 4.06
N ASP A 154 4.28 16.69 2.87
CA ASP A 154 3.79 17.51 1.77
C ASP A 154 2.90 16.73 0.78
N GLN A 155 2.14 17.48 -0.01
CA GLN A 155 1.21 16.95 -1.01
C GLN A 155 1.93 16.17 -2.13
N THR A 156 3.18 16.50 -2.47
CA THR A 156 3.93 15.85 -3.55
C THR A 156 4.31 14.42 -3.15
N ALA A 157 4.85 14.25 -1.95
CA ALA A 157 5.18 12.96 -1.37
C ALA A 157 3.92 12.08 -1.23
N PHE A 158 2.83 12.66 -0.71
CA PHE A 158 1.53 12.00 -0.63
C PHE A 158 1.02 11.57 -2.00
N THR A 159 0.97 12.48 -2.98
CA THR A 159 0.44 12.18 -4.32
C THR A 159 1.23 11.07 -5.00
N ARG A 160 2.56 11.07 -4.86
CA ARG A 160 3.42 10.00 -5.38
C ARG A 160 3.11 8.66 -4.71
N GLN A 161 3.00 8.63 -3.38
CA GLN A 161 2.71 7.41 -2.64
C GLN A 161 1.29 6.89 -2.93
N PHE A 162 0.30 7.78 -2.93
CA PHE A 162 -1.08 7.46 -3.24
C PHE A 162 -1.22 6.93 -4.66
N ARG A 163 -0.61 7.58 -5.66
CA ARG A 163 -0.61 7.07 -7.04
C ARG A 163 0.10 5.72 -7.15
N ARG A 164 1.18 5.52 -6.40
CA ARG A 164 1.88 4.23 -6.37
C ARG A 164 0.99 3.11 -5.83
N SER A 165 0.27 3.37 -4.75
CA SER A 165 -0.58 2.37 -4.09
C SER A 165 -1.92 2.17 -4.82
N VAL A 166 -2.60 3.25 -5.20
CA VAL A 166 -3.98 3.23 -5.73
C VAL A 166 -4.02 3.23 -7.26
N GLY A 167 -2.96 3.66 -7.94
CA GLY A 167 -2.89 3.79 -9.40
C GLY A 167 -3.44 5.13 -9.95
N LEU A 168 -4.22 5.85 -9.15
CA LEU A 168 -4.80 7.15 -9.48
C LEU A 168 -4.13 8.28 -8.68
N THR A 169 -4.18 9.51 -9.19
CA THR A 169 -3.89 10.66 -8.33
C THR A 169 -5.03 10.84 -7.31
N PRO A 170 -4.79 11.47 -6.13
CA PRO A 170 -5.85 11.72 -5.16
C PRO A 170 -7.05 12.45 -5.75
N ARG A 171 -6.80 13.43 -6.63
CA ARG A 171 -7.84 14.17 -7.36
C ARG A 171 -8.67 13.26 -8.26
N ALA A 172 -8.02 12.47 -9.10
CA ALA A 172 -8.71 11.56 -10.02
C ALA A 172 -9.51 10.50 -9.26
N TYR A 173 -8.97 9.99 -8.14
CA TYR A 173 -9.68 9.07 -7.26
C TYR A 173 -10.96 9.69 -6.71
N ARG A 174 -10.90 10.91 -6.14
CA ARG A 174 -12.08 11.64 -5.66
C ARG A 174 -13.15 11.80 -6.74
N GLU A 175 -12.75 12.24 -7.93
CA GLU A 175 -13.67 12.47 -9.06
C GLU A 175 -14.36 11.18 -9.52
N VAL A 176 -13.72 10.01 -9.38
CA VAL A 176 -14.32 8.72 -9.72
C VAL A 176 -15.20 8.20 -8.58
N SER A 177 -14.78 8.37 -7.33
CA SER A 177 -15.51 7.87 -6.17
C SER A 177 -16.75 8.69 -5.78
N GLN A 178 -16.85 9.95 -6.21
CA GLN A 178 -18.00 10.83 -5.94
C GLN A 178 -19.01 10.87 -7.11
N ARG A 179 -18.79 10.12 -8.20
CA ARG A 179 -19.79 10.01 -9.26
C ARG A 179 -20.94 9.12 -8.78
N PRO A 180 -22.20 9.56 -8.94
CA PRO A 180 -23.38 8.80 -8.55
C PRO A 180 -23.54 7.51 -9.37
#